data_AF-A0A531M6C3-F1
#
_entry.id   AF-A0A531M6C3-F1
#
_cell.length_a   1.000
_cell.length_b   1.000
_cell.length_c   1.000
_cell.angle_alpha   90.00
_cell.angle_beta   90.00
_cell.angle_gamma   90.00
#
_symmetry.space_group_name_H-M   'P 1'
#
loop_
_entity.id
_entity.type
_entity.pdbx_description
1 polymer ?
#
loop_
_entity_poly.entity_id
_entity_poly.type
_entity_poly.pdbx_seq_one_letter_code
_entity_poly.pdbx_strand_id
1 'polypeptide(L)'
;MRWLCSIVTFLAVISVNTAVAARSTYVNERFGTVCTFPDDIFTDRQPEPENGDGQVWLSADGASLTCSGISNVDDDTPKGFIA
;
A
#
# COMPACT_ATOMS: atom_id res chain seq x y z
N MET A 1 -60.86 19.84 -2.24
CA MET A 1 -59.59 20.30 -1.64
C MET A 1 -59.25 19.34 -0.50
N ARG A 2 -58.06 18.79 -0.30
CA ARG A 2 -56.81 18.70 -1.05
C ARG A 2 -56.13 17.46 -0.45
N TRP A 3 -55.84 16.51 -1.32
CA TRP A 3 -54.92 15.40 -1.13
C TRP A 3 -53.61 15.96 -0.54
N LEU A 4 -53.23 15.54 0.67
CA LEU A 4 -51.91 15.83 1.21
C LEU A 4 -51.21 14.50 1.43
N CYS A 5 -50.56 14.05 0.36
CA CYS A 5 -49.61 12.96 0.34
C CYS A 5 -48.51 13.24 1.37
N SER A 6 -48.45 12.44 2.44
CA SER A 6 -47.30 12.44 3.35
C SER A 6 -46.08 11.88 2.61
N ILE A 7 -45.23 12.76 2.12
CA ILE A 7 -43.92 12.42 1.56
C ILE A 7 -43.02 12.08 2.75
N VAL A 8 -42.78 10.80 2.99
CA VAL A 8 -41.76 10.33 3.93
C VAL A 8 -40.40 10.46 3.26
N THR A 9 -39.62 11.47 3.63
CA THR A 9 -38.25 11.66 3.14
C THR A 9 -37.30 10.77 3.95
N PHE A 10 -36.87 9.64 3.37
CA PHE A 10 -35.83 8.80 3.95
C PHE A 10 -34.45 9.41 3.62
N LEU A 11 -33.77 10.01 4.61
CA LEU A 11 -32.34 10.31 4.52
C LEU A 11 -31.55 9.04 4.87
N ALA A 12 -30.93 8.42 3.87
CA ALA A 12 -29.97 7.35 4.09
C ALA A 12 -28.62 7.94 4.52
N VAL A 13 -28.22 7.68 5.77
CA VAL A 13 -26.90 8.05 6.28
C VAL A 13 -25.90 7.03 5.74
N ILE A 14 -25.12 7.39 4.72
CA ILE A 14 -24.00 6.59 4.25
C ILE A 14 -22.84 6.79 5.22
N SER A 15 -22.64 5.85 6.13
CA SER A 15 -21.47 5.82 7.00
C SER A 15 -20.29 5.28 6.18
N VAL A 16 -19.37 6.17 5.79
CA VAL A 16 -18.07 5.77 5.22
C VAL A 16 -17.25 5.17 6.35
N ASN A 17 -17.21 3.85 6.41
CA ASN A 17 -16.27 3.15 7.28
C ASN A 17 -14.92 3.18 6.59
N THR A 18 -13.98 3.99 7.08
CA THR A 18 -12.57 3.87 6.71
C THR A 18 -12.06 2.57 7.32
N ALA A 19 -12.10 1.48 6.54
CA ALA A 19 -11.45 0.24 6.94
C ALA A 19 -9.96 0.54 7.12
N VAL A 20 -9.45 0.37 8.34
CA VAL A 20 -8.01 0.37 8.57
C VAL A 20 -7.50 -0.92 7.97
N ALA A 21 -6.91 -0.84 6.78
CA ALA A 21 -6.27 -1.99 6.14
C ALA A 21 -5.24 -2.58 7.10
N ALA A 22 -5.22 -3.91 7.19
CA ALA A 22 -4.15 -4.60 7.89
C ALA A 22 -2.82 -4.27 7.18
N ARG A 23 -1.75 -4.23 7.97
CA ARG A 23 -0.44 -3.77 7.52
C ARG A 23 0.56 -4.86 7.80
N SER A 24 1.34 -5.17 6.78
CA SER A 24 2.54 -5.99 6.91
C SER A 24 3.77 -5.10 6.97
N THR A 25 4.73 -5.49 7.79
CA THR A 25 6.04 -4.85 7.87
C THR A 25 7.10 -5.87 7.47
N TYR A 26 7.87 -5.52 6.44
CA TYR A 26 9.06 -6.27 6.03
C TYR A 26 10.31 -5.54 6.52
N VAL A 27 11.28 -6.32 6.99
CA VAL A 27 12.61 -5.86 7.36
C VAL A 27 13.62 -6.66 6.54
N ASN A 28 14.45 -5.99 5.76
CA ASN A 28 15.58 -6.61 5.09
C ASN A 28 16.76 -6.71 6.09
N GLU A 29 17.17 -7.94 6.43
CA GLU A 29 18.24 -8.14 7.42
C GLU A 29 19.62 -7.65 6.95
N ARG A 30 19.86 -7.62 5.63
CA ARG A 30 21.17 -7.26 5.06
C ARG A 30 21.44 -5.75 5.12
N PHE A 31 20.46 -4.94 4.74
CA PHE A 31 20.58 -3.49 4.64
C PHE A 31 19.81 -2.73 5.73
N GLY A 32 18.97 -3.42 6.51
CA GLY A 32 18.13 -2.80 7.53
C GLY A 32 16.96 -1.98 6.96
N THR A 33 16.69 -2.04 5.65
CA THR A 33 15.56 -1.36 5.02
C THR A 33 14.24 -1.91 5.59
N VAL A 34 13.31 -1.01 5.93
CA VAL A 34 11.99 -1.35 6.47
C VAL A 34 10.90 -0.75 5.59
N CYS A 35 9.94 -1.57 5.16
CA CYS A 35 8.73 -1.11 4.48
C CYS A 35 7.50 -1.61 5.21
N THR A 36 6.51 -0.73 5.38
CA THR A 36 5.18 -1.08 5.89
C THR A 36 4.15 -0.77 4.82
N PHE A 37 3.35 -1.76 4.45
CA PHE A 37 2.42 -1.67 3.32
C PHE A 37 1.10 -2.40 3.63
N PRO A 38 0.00 -2.04 2.91
CA PRO A 38 -1.27 -2.72 3.03
C PRO A 38 -1.15 -4.18 2.57
N ASP A 39 -1.43 -5.11 3.47
CA ASP A 39 -1.24 -6.54 3.23
C ASP A 39 -2.39 -7.20 2.45
N ASP A 40 -3.50 -6.49 2.29
CA ASP A 40 -4.64 -6.86 1.47
C ASP A 40 -4.45 -6.50 -0.02
N ILE A 41 -3.56 -5.56 -0.33
CA ILE A 41 -3.22 -5.17 -1.71
C ILE A 41 -2.05 -6.00 -2.25
N PHE A 42 -0.95 -6.08 -1.50
CA PHE A 42 0.30 -6.71 -1.93
C PHE A 42 0.44 -8.11 -1.31
N THR A 43 -0.34 -9.04 -1.84
CA THR A 43 -0.49 -10.40 -1.28
C THR A 43 0.43 -11.45 -1.92
N ASP A 44 0.86 -11.23 -3.16
CA ASP A 44 1.68 -12.20 -3.90
C ASP A 44 3.18 -11.94 -3.71
N ARG A 45 3.74 -12.48 -2.62
CA ARG A 45 5.18 -12.41 -2.34
C ARG A 45 5.96 -13.23 -3.36
N GLN A 46 6.84 -12.57 -4.08
CA GLN A 46 7.69 -13.21 -5.06
C GLN A 46 8.83 -14.02 -4.40
N PRO A 47 9.48 -14.93 -5.15
CA PRO A 47 10.69 -15.59 -4.68
C PRO A 47 11.72 -14.57 -4.22
N GLU A 48 12.40 -14.88 -3.12
CA GLU A 48 13.41 -13.98 -2.57
C GLU A 48 14.60 -13.86 -3.53
N PRO A 49 15.08 -12.64 -3.84
CA PRO A 49 16.26 -12.43 -4.66
C PRO A 49 17.49 -13.12 -4.07
N GLU A 50 18.28 -13.79 -4.93
CA GLU A 50 19.50 -14.50 -4.50
C GLU A 50 20.56 -13.58 -3.87
N ASN A 51 20.56 -12.30 -4.24
CA ASN A 51 21.48 -11.30 -3.68
C ASN A 51 21.04 -10.79 -2.29
N GLY A 52 19.82 -11.09 -1.85
CA GLY A 52 19.28 -10.62 -0.57
C GLY A 52 19.06 -9.10 -0.49
N ASP A 53 18.96 -8.40 -1.63
CA ASP A 53 18.80 -6.95 -1.66
C ASP A 53 17.41 -6.49 -1.19
N GLY A 54 16.43 -7.39 -1.12
CA GLY A 54 15.08 -7.01 -0.73
C GLY A 54 14.04 -8.08 -1.03
N GLN A 55 12.81 -7.62 -1.20
CA GLN A 55 11.68 -8.46 -1.59
C GLN A 55 10.70 -7.67 -2.47
N VAL A 56 9.98 -8.40 -3.32
CA VAL A 56 8.93 -7.92 -4.22
C VAL A 56 7.60 -8.59 -3.89
N TRP A 57 6.53 -7.82 -3.95
CA TRP A 57 5.16 -8.30 -3.88
C TRP A 57 4.38 -7.79 -5.08
N LEU A 58 3.52 -8.65 -5.63
CA LEU A 58 2.56 -8.28 -6.66
C LEU A 58 1.17 -8.12 -6.05
N SER A 59 0.39 -7.27 -6.69
CA SER A 59 -1.03 -7.06 -6.39
C SER A 59 -1.90 -7.60 -7.52
N ALA A 60 -3.19 -7.81 -7.24
CA ALA A 60 -4.12 -8.38 -8.20
C ALA A 60 -4.39 -7.50 -9.43
N ASP A 61 -4.16 -6.18 -9.33
CA ASP A 61 -4.34 -5.23 -10.43
C ASP A 61 -3.07 -5.01 -11.26
N GLY A 62 -1.98 -5.73 -10.93
CA GLY A 62 -0.71 -5.69 -11.65
C GLY A 62 0.28 -4.65 -11.11
N ALA A 63 -0.03 -3.91 -10.04
CA ALA A 63 0.97 -3.11 -9.36
C ALA A 63 2.00 -3.99 -8.65
N SER A 64 3.22 -3.49 -8.51
CA SER A 64 4.34 -4.13 -7.82
C SER A 64 4.87 -3.23 -6.71
N LEU A 65 5.18 -3.83 -5.57
CA LEU A 65 5.89 -3.19 -4.47
C LEU A 65 7.23 -3.87 -4.30
N THR A 66 8.30 -3.08 -4.35
CA THR A 66 9.66 -3.53 -4.02
C THR A 66 10.12 -2.82 -2.76
N CYS A 67 10.59 -3.59 -1.78
CA CYS A 67 11.31 -3.06 -0.63
C CYS A 67 12.74 -3.56 -0.67
N SER A 68 13.70 -2.69 -0.97
CA SER A 68 15.11 -3.06 -1.13
C SER A 68 16.09 -2.03 -0.58
N GLY A 69 17.31 -2.49 -0.30
CA GLY A 69 18.48 -1.65 -0.06
C GLY A 69 19.57 -2.00 -1.08
N ILE A 70 20.41 -1.03 -1.41
CA ILE A 70 21.55 -1.20 -2.32
C ILE A 70 22.75 -0.42 -1.80
N SER A 71 23.96 -0.90 -2.11
CA SER A 71 25.19 -0.15 -1.89
C SER A 71 25.19 1.14 -2.70
N ASN A 72 25.47 2.27 -2.05
CA ASN A 72 25.61 3.56 -2.72
C ASN A 72 26.99 3.69 -3.38
N VAL A 73 27.20 3.02 -4.52
CA VAL A 73 28.48 3.02 -5.24
C VAL A 73 28.73 4.32 -6.02
N ASP A 74 27.66 5.05 -6.33
CA ASP A 74 27.68 6.25 -7.17
C ASP A 74 27.66 7.56 -6.35
N ASP A 75 27.80 7.47 -5.02
CA ASP A 75 27.70 8.60 -4.08
C ASP A 75 26.40 9.40 -4.25
N ASP A 76 25.31 8.71 -4.58
CA ASP A 76 23.98 9.29 -4.74
C ASP A 76 23.54 9.98 -3.45
N THR A 77 22.87 11.11 -3.62
CA THR A 77 22.24 11.84 -2.51
C THR A 77 20.76 12.04 -2.82
N PRO A 78 19.89 12.18 -1.80
CA PRO A 78 18.46 12.41 -2.03
C PRO A 78 18.16 13.62 -2.92
N LYS A 79 19.05 14.61 -2.97
CA LYS A 79 18.92 15.78 -3.84
C LYS A 79 18.88 15.42 -5.33
N GLY A 80 19.51 14.32 -5.73
CA GLY A 80 19.51 13.84 -7.12
C GLY A 80 18.17 13.26 -7.58
N PHE A 81 17.25 12.95 -6.66
CA PHE A 81 15.96 12.31 -6.95
C PHE A 81 14.76 13.27 -6.87
N ILE A 82 15.00 14.54 -6.54
CA ILE A 82 13.95 15.56 -6.55
C ILE A 82 13.84 16.09 -7.98
N ALA A 83 12.67 15.91 -8.60
CA ALA A 83 12.36 16.37 -9.96
C ALA A 83 12.15 17.89 -10.05
#